data_AF-A0A8C9BJ73-F1
#
_entry.id   AF-A0A8C9BJ73-F1
#
_cell.length_a   1.000
_cell.length_b   1.000
_cell.length_c   1.000
_cell.angle_alpha   90.00
_cell.angle_beta   90.00
_cell.angle_gamma   90.00
#
_symmetry.space_group_name_H-M   'P 1'
#
loop_
_entity.id
_entity.type
_entity.pdbx_description
1 polymer ?
#
loop_
_entity_poly.entity_id
_entity_poly.type
_entity_poly.pdbx_seq_one_letter_code
_entity_poly.pdbx_strand_id
1 'polypeptide(L)'
;MRGDEVRFCTGNQSVSLCSRGLDPGAVAPAAPKMPRRLQAILAFVAATVVSSLVALCVVGKLLGDPNLADYPYHFGREAELQEAIQMFKGHVEISSTWSAEIQMLMYRVDNVSSQIQMLGGHLENASVDLQMVKGILKDASTLSFQTQMLRSSLEGTTSEMQKLKGDLEDTQASHSQIQSFLKSGLENTSTELHMLSRGLENANTEIQVLKAGLETADAQVRLANSSLKNVNAQIHVLRGNLDSVNDLRAQQKVLRSSLEGAAAEMQKLKRSLQDTNALNSQTQTFIKGSLGNTSAEIQVLRGHLERAGDETRLLKRDLETVTAQTQTVNGRLEQTDAQMRVLKTELESTIALRSKIQVLDGLLRNASQEIQTLKQGMKDVAALNSKTRMLERNLQEARAEVHRLKEDLENTKAMTAKIQEEQGSLETLRAASASQEQLQRTQNQLLQLILQGWKSYSGSLYYFSLSKKTWQEAEQFCVSRGAHLASVTSEEEQAFLIQFTSASYHWIGLTDSDLQGFWRWADGTPFNSARSSA
;
A
#
# COMPACT_ATOMS: atom_id res chain seq x y z
N MET A 1 88.02 -12.68 -6.08
CA MET A 1 87.34 -12.38 -7.37
C MET A 1 85.85 -12.50 -7.12
N ARG A 2 85.10 -11.42 -7.40
CA ARG A 2 83.66 -11.21 -7.14
C ARG A 2 82.80 -12.23 -7.89
N GLY A 3 81.74 -12.72 -7.25
CA GLY A 3 80.82 -13.74 -7.77
C GLY A 3 79.48 -13.18 -8.25
N ASP A 4 79.51 -12.09 -9.02
CA ASP A 4 78.31 -11.46 -9.60
C ASP A 4 78.33 -11.62 -11.13
N GLU A 5 78.15 -12.85 -11.63
CA GLU A 5 78.01 -13.07 -13.07
C GLU A 5 77.10 -14.27 -13.36
N VAL A 6 75.96 -14.02 -13.98
CA VAL A 6 75.08 -15.06 -14.55
C VAL A 6 75.31 -15.09 -16.06
N ARG A 7 75.56 -16.28 -16.61
CA ARG A 7 75.80 -16.50 -18.05
C ARG A 7 74.68 -17.32 -18.65
N PHE A 8 73.98 -16.81 -19.66
CA PHE A 8 73.04 -17.62 -20.43
C PHE A 8 73.70 -18.10 -21.73
N CYS A 9 73.45 -19.37 -22.08
CA CYS A 9 73.89 -19.93 -23.35
C CYS A 9 72.71 -19.95 -24.34
N THR A 10 72.90 -19.31 -25.49
CA THR A 10 72.16 -19.65 -26.72
C THR A 10 73.18 -20.12 -27.75
N GLY A 11 72.74 -21.00 -28.67
CA GLY A 11 73.56 -21.99 -29.35
C GLY A 11 74.69 -21.55 -30.29
N ASN A 12 75.34 -20.39 -30.08
CA ASN A 12 76.75 -20.16 -30.46
C ASN A 12 77.44 -18.89 -29.88
N GLN A 13 76.84 -18.09 -28.99
CA GLN A 13 77.54 -16.96 -28.32
C GLN A 13 77.02 -16.69 -26.89
N SER A 14 77.89 -16.13 -26.03
CA SER A 14 77.60 -15.76 -24.62
C SER A 14 77.42 -14.25 -24.46
N VAL A 15 76.35 -13.83 -23.79
CA VAL A 15 76.04 -12.44 -23.44
C VAL A 15 76.12 -12.28 -21.92
N SER A 16 76.70 -11.17 -21.42
CA SER A 16 76.78 -10.85 -19.98
C SER A 16 76.21 -9.47 -19.67
N LEU A 17 75.40 -9.40 -18.61
CA LEU A 17 74.85 -8.15 -18.06
C LEU A 17 75.48 -7.87 -16.69
N CYS A 18 76.00 -6.66 -16.50
CA CYS A 18 76.77 -6.28 -15.32
C CYS A 18 76.05 -5.20 -14.50
N SER A 19 75.85 -5.44 -13.20
CA SER A 19 75.29 -4.47 -12.24
C SER A 19 76.37 -3.97 -11.27
N ARG A 20 76.46 -2.65 -11.09
CA ARG A 20 77.53 -2.01 -10.30
C ARG A 20 77.13 -1.85 -8.82
N GLY A 21 77.53 -2.83 -8.01
CA GLY A 21 78.18 -2.77 -6.67
C GLY A 21 77.64 -1.89 -5.52
N LEU A 22 77.49 -2.53 -4.35
CA LEU A 22 77.77 -1.99 -3.00
C LEU A 22 78.21 -3.16 -2.06
N ASP A 23 79.33 -2.98 -1.35
CA ASP A 23 80.06 -3.99 -0.53
C ASP A 23 79.33 -4.41 0.77
N PRO A 24 79.48 -5.68 1.22
CA PRO A 24 79.24 -6.09 2.61
C PRO A 24 80.54 -6.47 3.34
N GLY A 25 80.82 -5.81 4.47
CA GLY A 25 82.01 -6.03 5.29
C GLY A 25 81.77 -6.85 6.56
N ALA A 26 82.57 -7.93 6.68
CA ALA A 26 83.15 -8.53 7.89
C ALA A 26 82.25 -9.24 8.94
N VAL A 27 82.61 -10.46 9.32
CA VAL A 27 83.52 -10.77 10.46
C VAL A 27 83.73 -12.30 10.55
N ALA A 28 84.98 -12.74 10.63
CA ALA A 28 85.40 -14.07 11.10
C ALA A 28 86.14 -13.91 12.45
N PRO A 29 86.09 -14.90 13.36
CA PRO A 29 86.56 -14.72 14.74
C PRO A 29 88.08 -14.92 14.88
N ALA A 30 88.69 -14.07 15.70
CA ALA A 30 90.12 -14.06 15.99
C ALA A 30 90.53 -15.08 17.07
N ALA A 31 91.68 -15.73 16.85
CA ALA A 31 92.35 -16.61 17.80
C ALA A 31 92.80 -15.87 19.09
N PRO A 32 92.92 -16.56 20.25
CA PRO A 32 93.26 -15.88 21.50
C PRO A 32 94.75 -15.56 21.59
N LYS A 33 95.05 -14.28 21.82
CA LYS A 33 96.39 -13.79 22.19
C LYS A 33 96.63 -14.07 23.68
N MET A 34 97.78 -14.66 24.02
CA MET A 34 98.17 -14.95 25.40
C MET A 34 98.29 -13.63 26.22
N PRO A 35 97.78 -13.57 27.46
CA PRO A 35 97.74 -12.32 28.23
C PRO A 35 99.15 -11.85 28.62
N ARG A 36 99.43 -10.55 28.47
CA ARG A 36 100.70 -9.90 28.86
C ARG A 36 101.16 -10.20 30.30
N ARG A 37 100.23 -10.60 31.19
CA ARG A 37 100.51 -11.02 32.57
C ARG A 37 101.24 -12.36 32.67
N LEU A 38 100.95 -13.32 31.79
CA LEU A 38 101.63 -14.64 31.77
C LEU A 38 103.09 -14.51 31.31
N GLN A 39 103.36 -13.60 30.37
CA GLN A 39 104.72 -13.31 29.89
C GLN A 39 105.58 -12.63 30.97
N ALA A 40 104.96 -11.78 31.81
CA ALA A 40 105.64 -11.14 32.94
C ALA A 40 105.97 -12.13 34.07
N ILE A 41 105.08 -13.09 34.36
CA ILE A 41 105.31 -14.12 35.38
C ILE A 41 106.46 -15.06 34.97
N LEU A 42 106.49 -15.49 33.70
CA LEU A 42 107.58 -16.32 33.16
C LEU A 42 108.95 -15.61 33.19
N ALA A 43 108.99 -14.30 32.91
CA ALA A 43 110.21 -13.50 32.99
C ALA A 43 110.73 -13.34 34.44
N PHE A 44 109.84 -13.19 35.41
CA PHE A 44 110.20 -13.06 36.83
C PHE A 44 110.79 -14.35 37.39
N VAL A 45 110.21 -15.51 37.04
CA VAL A 45 110.73 -16.84 37.44
C VAL A 45 112.09 -17.13 36.80
N ALA A 46 112.32 -16.71 35.55
CA ALA A 46 113.62 -16.85 34.90
C ALA A 46 114.71 -16.00 35.60
N ALA A 47 114.38 -14.78 36.03
CA ALA A 47 115.33 -13.88 36.70
C ALA A 47 115.74 -14.39 38.10
N THR A 48 114.82 -14.98 38.87
CA THR A 48 115.12 -15.54 40.19
C THR A 48 116.01 -16.78 40.11
N VAL A 49 115.78 -17.67 39.15
CA VAL A 49 116.63 -18.87 38.93
C VAL A 49 118.06 -18.50 38.53
N VAL A 50 118.24 -17.50 37.66
CA VAL A 50 119.57 -17.01 37.28
C VAL A 50 120.30 -16.38 38.48
N SER A 51 119.61 -15.61 39.31
CA SER A 51 120.19 -15.01 40.52
C SER A 51 120.64 -16.07 41.53
N SER A 52 119.88 -17.15 41.70
CA SER A 52 120.24 -18.27 42.60
C SER A 52 121.44 -19.08 42.08
N LEU A 53 121.59 -19.25 40.77
CA LEU A 53 122.74 -19.94 40.16
C LEU A 53 124.04 -19.11 40.28
N VAL A 54 123.96 -17.78 40.15
CA VAL A 54 125.12 -16.89 40.32
C VAL A 54 125.63 -16.90 41.77
N ALA A 55 124.73 -16.91 42.76
CA ALA A 55 125.11 -17.01 44.17
C ALA A 55 125.84 -18.33 44.50
N LEU A 56 125.40 -19.45 43.93
CA LEU A 56 126.07 -20.76 44.05
C LEU A 56 127.47 -20.77 43.42
N CYS A 57 127.70 -20.07 42.30
CA CYS A 57 129.02 -19.95 41.69
C CYS A 57 130.00 -19.07 42.50
N VAL A 58 129.52 -18.04 43.20
CA VAL A 58 130.35 -17.17 44.06
C VAL A 58 130.81 -17.91 45.32
N VAL A 59 129.91 -18.70 45.93
CA VAL A 59 130.26 -19.55 47.09
C VAL A 59 131.26 -20.65 46.70
N GLY A 60 131.19 -21.18 45.46
CA GLY A 60 132.17 -22.15 44.95
C GLY A 60 133.58 -21.58 44.70
N LYS A 61 133.74 -20.29 44.41
CA LYS A 61 135.04 -19.65 44.15
C LYS A 61 135.84 -19.27 45.42
N LEU A 62 135.19 -19.19 46.58
CA LEU A 62 135.85 -18.89 47.87
C LEU A 62 136.45 -20.12 48.56
N LEU A 63 136.31 -21.31 47.97
CA LEU A 63 136.69 -22.62 48.55
C LEU A 63 137.92 -23.30 47.89
N GLY A 64 138.77 -22.59 47.12
CA GLY A 64 140.00 -23.21 46.62
C GLY A 64 141.08 -22.27 46.09
N ASP A 65 142.13 -22.03 46.91
CA ASP A 65 143.54 -22.04 46.45
C ASP A 65 144.53 -22.09 47.65
N PRO A 66 145.52 -23.02 47.70
CA PRO A 66 146.45 -23.19 48.84
C PRO A 66 147.92 -22.85 48.50
N ASN A 67 148.46 -21.73 49.02
CA ASN A 67 149.86 -21.55 49.51
C ASN A 67 150.25 -20.06 49.62
N LEU A 68 150.37 -19.53 50.84
CA LEU A 68 151.54 -18.74 51.29
C LEU A 68 151.49 -18.55 52.81
N ALA A 69 152.59 -18.91 53.47
CA ALA A 69 152.79 -18.78 54.91
C ALA A 69 153.12 -17.32 55.29
N ASP A 70 152.53 -16.83 56.39
CA ASP A 70 153.18 -16.28 57.60
C ASP A 70 152.27 -15.26 58.36
N TYR A 71 152.18 -15.40 59.70
CA TYR A 71 151.59 -14.50 60.74
C TYR A 71 150.04 -14.29 60.88
N PRO A 72 149.50 -13.89 62.07
CA PRO A 72 148.31 -14.50 62.72
C PRO A 72 147.11 -13.55 62.94
N TYR A 73 145.86 -14.05 63.12
CA TYR A 73 144.81 -13.59 64.08
C TYR A 73 143.45 -14.34 63.89
N HIS A 74 142.56 -14.18 64.88
CA HIS A 74 141.48 -15.03 65.41
C HIS A 74 140.05 -15.01 64.76
N PHE A 75 139.29 -16.09 65.03
CA PHE A 75 137.86 -16.21 65.45
C PHE A 75 136.71 -15.69 64.54
N GLY A 76 135.86 -16.61 64.05
CA GLY A 76 134.51 -16.34 63.50
C GLY A 76 134.12 -17.18 62.27
N ARG A 77 133.67 -18.43 62.42
CA ARG A 77 133.08 -19.20 61.28
C ARG A 77 132.14 -20.37 61.67
N GLU A 78 131.34 -20.22 62.72
CA GLU A 78 130.38 -21.27 63.14
C GLU A 78 128.93 -20.76 63.22
N ALA A 79 128.72 -19.45 63.31
CA ALA A 79 127.38 -18.83 63.30
C ALA A 79 126.73 -18.77 61.90
N GLU A 80 127.52 -18.60 60.84
CA GLU A 80 127.01 -18.41 59.48
C GLU A 80 126.47 -19.71 58.83
N LEU A 81 126.96 -20.88 59.27
CA LEU A 81 126.53 -22.17 58.72
C LEU A 81 125.14 -22.60 59.24
N GLN A 82 124.78 -22.16 60.45
CA GLN A 82 123.53 -22.55 61.10
C GLN A 82 122.33 -21.71 60.61
N GLU A 83 122.57 -20.47 60.18
CA GLU A 83 121.55 -19.60 59.59
C GLU A 83 121.08 -20.08 58.20
N ALA A 84 121.99 -20.62 57.39
CA ALA A 84 121.69 -21.12 56.04
C ALA A 84 120.79 -22.37 56.05
N ILE A 85 120.96 -23.27 57.02
CA ILE A 85 120.13 -24.48 57.15
C ILE A 85 118.70 -24.12 57.60
N GLN A 86 118.56 -23.12 58.48
CA GLN A 86 117.25 -22.64 58.95
C GLN A 86 116.44 -22.00 57.82
N MET A 87 117.10 -21.24 56.93
CA MET A 87 116.46 -20.68 55.73
C MET A 87 115.96 -21.75 54.76
N PHE A 88 116.75 -22.81 54.54
CA PHE A 88 116.39 -23.86 53.58
C PHE A 88 115.18 -24.69 54.05
N LYS A 89 115.06 -24.90 55.38
CA LYS A 89 113.89 -25.57 55.97
C LYS A 89 112.60 -24.75 55.78
N GLY A 90 112.69 -23.42 55.92
CA GLY A 90 111.56 -22.52 55.67
C GLY A 90 111.07 -22.55 54.22
N HIS A 91 111.97 -22.71 53.24
CA HIS A 91 111.57 -22.82 51.81
C HIS A 91 110.85 -24.12 51.46
N VAL A 92 111.18 -25.24 52.10
CA VAL A 92 110.50 -26.52 51.86
C VAL A 92 109.06 -26.53 52.40
N GLU A 93 108.81 -25.90 53.55
CA GLU A 93 107.47 -25.74 54.14
C GLU A 93 106.58 -24.77 53.33
N ILE A 94 107.15 -23.80 52.63
CA ILE A 94 106.41 -22.91 51.72
C ILE A 94 105.95 -23.68 50.46
N SER A 95 106.75 -24.62 49.95
CA SER A 95 106.41 -25.38 48.74
C SER A 95 105.20 -26.31 48.90
N SER A 96 104.99 -26.89 50.09
CA SER A 96 103.80 -27.71 50.36
C SER A 96 102.52 -26.87 50.46
N THR A 97 102.65 -25.62 50.94
CA THR A 97 101.54 -24.65 51.03
C THR A 97 101.05 -24.23 49.64
N TRP A 98 101.96 -23.95 48.70
CA TRP A 98 101.61 -23.58 47.32
C TRP A 98 100.94 -24.72 46.55
N SER A 99 101.32 -25.96 46.81
CA SER A 99 100.68 -27.14 46.21
C SER A 99 99.21 -27.28 46.64
N ALA A 100 98.93 -27.04 47.92
CA ALA A 100 97.56 -27.06 48.45
C ALA A 100 96.68 -25.94 47.86
N GLU A 101 97.23 -24.73 47.69
CA GLU A 101 96.51 -23.60 47.07
C GLU A 101 96.16 -23.85 45.59
N ILE A 102 97.08 -24.46 44.83
CA ILE A 102 96.85 -24.79 43.42
C ILE A 102 95.75 -25.86 43.30
N GLN A 103 95.77 -26.91 44.14
CA GLN A 103 94.69 -27.91 44.14
C GLN A 103 93.34 -27.30 44.53
N MET A 104 93.32 -26.38 45.50
CA MET A 104 92.10 -25.67 45.88
C MET A 104 91.58 -24.80 44.73
N LEU A 105 92.47 -24.15 43.97
CA LEU A 105 92.12 -23.39 42.76
C LEU A 105 91.56 -24.29 41.66
N MET A 106 92.17 -25.46 41.41
CA MET A 106 91.65 -26.43 40.46
C MET A 106 90.24 -26.90 40.84
N TYR A 107 90.02 -27.22 42.12
CA TYR A 107 88.69 -27.60 42.62
C TYR A 107 87.64 -26.48 42.41
N ARG A 108 88.02 -25.21 42.59
CA ARG A 108 87.14 -24.07 42.31
C ARG A 108 86.84 -23.91 40.82
N VAL A 109 87.82 -24.15 39.96
CA VAL A 109 87.65 -24.10 38.49
C VAL A 109 86.69 -25.21 38.04
N ASP A 110 86.84 -26.43 38.56
CA ASP A 110 85.96 -27.55 38.23
C ASP A 110 84.52 -27.31 38.72
N ASN A 111 84.36 -26.71 39.90
CA ASN A 111 83.06 -26.29 40.40
C ASN A 111 82.41 -25.21 39.51
N VAL A 112 83.18 -24.22 39.04
CA VAL A 112 82.69 -23.21 38.09
C VAL A 112 82.33 -23.85 36.74
N SER A 113 83.13 -24.80 36.26
CA SER A 113 82.85 -25.54 35.02
C SER A 113 81.55 -26.34 35.12
N SER A 114 81.32 -26.99 36.26
CA SER A 114 80.08 -27.73 36.54
C SER A 114 78.86 -26.80 36.60
N GLN A 115 79.01 -25.61 37.19
CA GLN A 115 77.96 -24.59 37.20
C GLN A 115 77.66 -24.05 35.79
N ILE A 116 78.67 -23.89 34.93
CA ILE A 116 78.47 -23.45 33.54
C ILE A 116 77.74 -24.53 32.73
N GLN A 117 78.08 -25.82 32.90
CA GLN A 117 77.35 -26.91 32.25
C GLN A 117 75.89 -26.99 32.72
N MET A 118 75.64 -26.85 34.02
CA MET A 118 74.30 -26.74 34.58
C MET A 118 73.54 -25.56 33.97
N LEU A 119 74.17 -24.38 33.88
CA LEU A 119 73.56 -23.21 33.26
C LEU A 119 73.24 -23.43 31.77
N GLY A 120 74.13 -24.14 31.05
CA GLY A 120 73.91 -24.57 29.67
C GLY A 120 72.66 -25.43 29.52
N GLY A 121 72.49 -26.45 30.39
CA GLY A 121 71.30 -27.29 30.40
C GLY A 121 70.01 -26.51 30.74
N HIS A 122 70.09 -25.53 31.65
CA HIS A 122 68.95 -24.66 31.96
C HIS A 122 68.57 -23.77 30.76
N LEU A 123 69.54 -23.24 30.01
CA LEU A 123 69.28 -22.46 28.80
C LEU A 123 68.66 -23.31 27.70
N GLU A 124 69.08 -24.56 27.55
CA GLU A 124 68.53 -25.48 26.56
C GLU A 124 67.08 -25.83 26.88
N ASN A 125 66.76 -26.11 28.14
CA ASN A 125 65.37 -26.29 28.59
C ASN A 125 64.52 -25.04 28.36
N ALA A 126 65.04 -23.85 28.70
CA ALA A 126 64.33 -22.58 28.45
C ALA A 126 64.09 -22.33 26.95
N SER A 127 65.00 -22.77 26.07
CA SER A 127 64.81 -22.70 24.62
C SER A 127 63.69 -23.62 24.13
N VAL A 128 63.59 -24.85 24.69
CA VAL A 128 62.49 -25.77 24.39
C VAL A 128 61.15 -25.18 24.84
N ASP A 129 61.10 -24.63 26.05
CA ASP A 129 59.90 -23.97 26.59
C ASP A 129 59.47 -22.77 25.72
N LEU A 130 60.41 -21.95 25.25
CA LEU A 130 60.11 -20.83 24.34
C LEU A 130 59.54 -21.30 22.99
N GLN A 131 60.02 -22.42 22.44
CA GLN A 131 59.44 -23.00 21.22
C GLN A 131 58.03 -23.53 21.45
N MET A 132 57.76 -24.13 22.61
CA MET A 132 56.43 -24.59 23.00
C MET A 132 55.45 -23.41 23.14
N VAL A 133 55.85 -22.34 23.83
CA VAL A 133 55.05 -21.10 23.96
C VAL A 133 54.78 -20.47 22.58
N LYS A 134 55.75 -20.50 21.67
CA LYS A 134 55.59 -20.02 20.29
C LYS A 134 54.57 -20.84 19.50
N GLY A 135 54.53 -22.17 19.70
CA GLY A 135 53.51 -23.05 19.14
C GLY A 135 52.11 -22.70 19.66
N ILE A 136 51.97 -22.58 20.98
CA ILE A 136 50.71 -22.20 21.64
C ILE A 136 50.21 -20.82 21.15
N LEU A 137 51.11 -19.85 20.96
CA LEU A 137 50.75 -18.52 20.46
C LEU A 137 50.25 -18.56 19.01
N LYS A 138 50.80 -19.45 18.18
CA LYS A 138 50.34 -19.66 16.80
C LYS A 138 48.95 -20.30 16.76
N ASP A 139 48.69 -21.27 17.63
CA ASP A 139 47.37 -21.88 17.76
C ASP A 139 46.33 -20.87 18.31
N ALA A 140 46.72 -20.02 19.26
CA ALA A 140 45.89 -18.93 19.76
C ALA A 140 45.52 -17.91 18.66
N SER A 141 46.45 -17.60 17.75
CA SER A 141 46.16 -16.72 16.59
C SER A 141 45.18 -17.36 15.60
N THR A 142 45.26 -18.68 15.41
CA THR A 142 44.33 -19.44 14.57
C THR A 142 42.92 -19.48 15.20
N LEU A 143 42.84 -19.69 16.51
CA LEU A 143 41.59 -19.66 17.27
C LEU A 143 40.95 -18.26 17.26
N SER A 144 41.77 -17.20 17.33
CA SER A 144 41.32 -15.81 17.21
C SER A 144 40.67 -15.54 15.86
N PHE A 145 41.30 -15.99 14.77
CA PHE A 145 40.74 -15.86 13.42
C PHE A 145 39.42 -16.62 13.25
N GLN A 146 39.34 -17.86 13.74
CA GLN A 146 38.09 -18.64 13.74
C GLN A 146 36.99 -17.97 14.58
N THR A 147 37.34 -17.42 15.74
CA THR A 147 36.40 -16.68 16.59
C THR A 147 35.86 -15.44 15.89
N GLN A 148 36.71 -14.76 15.10
CA GLN A 148 36.30 -13.59 14.34
C GLN A 148 35.41 -13.94 13.15
N MET A 149 35.70 -15.02 12.43
CA MET A 149 34.82 -15.57 11.39
C MET A 149 33.44 -15.95 11.93
N LEU A 150 33.40 -16.65 13.08
CA LEU A 150 32.14 -16.99 13.74
C LEU A 150 31.37 -15.74 14.16
N ARG A 151 32.04 -14.70 14.66
CA ARG A 151 31.41 -13.43 15.03
C ARG A 151 30.78 -12.74 13.82
N SER A 152 31.51 -12.64 12.70
CA SER A 152 30.98 -12.05 11.47
C SER A 152 29.80 -12.85 10.91
N SER A 153 29.85 -14.18 10.99
CA SER A 153 28.73 -15.04 10.58
C SER A 153 27.51 -14.84 11.49
N LEU A 154 27.74 -14.68 12.81
CA LEU A 154 26.68 -14.44 13.80
C LEU A 154 26.03 -13.06 13.61
N GLU A 155 26.83 -12.02 13.33
CA GLU A 155 26.34 -10.68 12.97
C GLU A 155 25.51 -10.72 11.67
N GLY A 156 25.95 -11.50 10.67
CA GLY A 156 25.18 -11.74 9.45
C GLY A 156 23.80 -12.35 9.74
N THR A 157 23.77 -13.45 10.52
CA THR A 157 22.49 -14.07 10.92
C THR A 157 21.61 -13.16 11.78
N THR A 158 22.21 -12.29 12.60
CA THR A 158 21.46 -11.32 13.42
C THR A 158 20.81 -10.25 12.54
N SER A 159 21.51 -9.81 11.49
CA SER A 159 21.02 -8.83 10.53
C SER A 159 19.87 -9.40 9.68
N GLU A 160 20.00 -10.65 9.21
CA GLU A 160 18.91 -11.36 8.52
C GLU A 160 17.68 -11.54 9.39
N MET A 161 17.87 -11.89 10.67
CA MET A 161 16.78 -12.04 11.64
C MET A 161 16.07 -10.70 11.92
N GLN A 162 16.80 -9.58 11.95
CA GLN A 162 16.19 -8.25 12.04
C GLN A 162 15.40 -7.89 10.79
N LYS A 163 15.90 -8.23 9.60
CA LYS A 163 15.18 -8.03 8.34
C LYS A 163 13.88 -8.83 8.31
N LEU A 164 13.94 -10.12 8.62
CA LEU A 164 12.76 -11.00 8.73
C LEU A 164 11.74 -10.51 9.75
N LYS A 165 12.20 -9.90 10.85
CA LYS A 165 11.32 -9.27 11.83
C LYS A 165 10.60 -8.05 11.25
N GLY A 166 11.30 -7.20 10.49
CA GLY A 166 10.69 -6.08 9.78
C GLY A 166 9.65 -6.55 8.75
N ASP A 167 10.01 -7.54 7.93
CA ASP A 167 9.10 -8.14 6.94
C ASP A 167 7.83 -8.72 7.60
N LEU A 168 7.97 -9.31 8.80
CA LEU A 168 6.84 -9.83 9.58
C LEU A 168 5.95 -8.70 10.13
N GLU A 169 6.53 -7.62 10.63
CA GLU A 169 5.79 -6.44 11.10
C GLU A 169 5.02 -5.78 9.95
N ASP A 170 5.62 -5.65 8.76
CA ASP A 170 4.97 -5.14 7.55
C ASP A 170 3.84 -6.05 7.06
N THR A 171 4.04 -7.37 7.14
CA THR A 171 3.00 -8.36 6.84
C THR A 171 1.82 -8.23 7.80
N GLN A 172 2.09 -8.00 9.08
CA GLN A 172 1.05 -7.83 10.10
C GLN A 172 0.29 -6.51 9.97
N ALA A 173 0.97 -5.44 9.55
CA ALA A 173 0.34 -4.17 9.20
C ALA A 173 -0.58 -4.33 7.98
N SER A 174 -0.09 -4.99 6.93
CA SER A 174 -0.87 -5.31 5.72
C SER A 174 -2.10 -6.16 6.05
N HIS A 175 -1.95 -7.16 6.92
CA HIS A 175 -3.08 -7.97 7.40
C HIS A 175 -4.14 -7.13 8.11
N SER A 176 -3.72 -6.20 8.99
CA SER A 176 -4.63 -5.30 9.70
C SER A 176 -5.38 -4.37 8.74
N GLN A 177 -4.71 -3.90 7.69
CA GLN A 177 -5.31 -3.04 6.67
C GLN A 177 -6.30 -3.82 5.78
N ILE A 178 -5.99 -5.07 5.43
CA ILE A 178 -6.94 -5.94 4.73
C ILE A 178 -8.17 -6.20 5.62
N GLN A 179 -7.96 -6.44 6.91
CA GLN A 179 -9.06 -6.68 7.84
C GLN A 179 -9.97 -5.45 7.99
N SER A 180 -9.40 -4.25 8.06
CA SER A 180 -10.20 -3.01 8.12
C SER A 180 -10.96 -2.75 6.83
N PHE A 181 -10.35 -3.01 5.66
CA PHE A 181 -11.00 -2.90 4.35
C PHE A 181 -12.15 -3.91 4.19
N LEU A 182 -11.96 -5.17 4.60
CA LEU A 182 -13.03 -6.17 4.58
C LEU A 182 -14.16 -5.79 5.53
N LYS A 183 -13.84 -5.23 6.70
CA LYS A 183 -14.84 -4.76 7.66
C LYS A 183 -15.66 -3.59 7.11
N SER A 184 -15.02 -2.57 6.53
CA SER A 184 -15.73 -1.43 5.93
C SER A 184 -16.56 -1.86 4.71
N GLY A 185 -16.04 -2.78 3.89
CA GLY A 185 -16.78 -3.35 2.77
C GLY A 185 -18.05 -4.11 3.22
N LEU A 186 -17.94 -4.88 4.30
CA LEU A 186 -19.09 -5.59 4.88
C LEU A 186 -20.12 -4.63 5.48
N GLU A 187 -19.67 -3.59 6.18
CA GLU A 187 -20.54 -2.53 6.73
C GLU A 187 -21.28 -1.78 5.61
N ASN A 188 -20.60 -1.41 4.52
CA ASN A 188 -21.22 -0.79 3.35
C ASN A 188 -22.26 -1.71 2.67
N THR A 189 -21.93 -2.99 2.51
CA THR A 189 -22.88 -3.95 1.92
C THR A 189 -24.13 -4.10 2.80
N SER A 190 -23.95 -4.06 4.13
CA SER A 190 -25.06 -4.11 5.09
C SER A 190 -25.96 -2.86 5.01
N THR A 191 -25.39 -1.66 4.88
CA THR A 191 -26.18 -0.44 4.69
C THR A 191 -26.93 -0.43 3.37
N GLU A 192 -26.32 -0.88 2.27
CA GLU A 192 -27.01 -1.03 0.97
C GLU A 192 -28.19 -2.01 1.05
N LEU A 193 -28.01 -3.16 1.71
CA LEU A 193 -29.08 -4.13 1.95
C LEU A 193 -30.22 -3.54 2.78
N HIS A 194 -29.90 -2.77 3.82
CA HIS A 194 -30.91 -2.08 4.62
C HIS A 194 -31.69 -1.04 3.81
N MET A 195 -31.01 -0.30 2.93
CA MET A 195 -31.65 0.67 2.04
C MET A 195 -32.57 -0.01 1.03
N LEU A 196 -32.14 -1.13 0.44
CA LEU A 196 -32.98 -1.96 -0.43
C LEU A 196 -34.20 -2.52 0.31
N SER A 197 -34.02 -3.03 1.52
CA SER A 197 -35.12 -3.54 2.37
C SER A 197 -36.16 -2.45 2.64
N ARG A 198 -35.71 -1.25 3.03
CA ARG A 198 -36.60 -0.09 3.23
C ARG A 198 -37.31 0.33 1.94
N GLY A 199 -36.62 0.28 0.79
CA GLY A 199 -37.21 0.54 -0.51
C GLY A 199 -38.32 -0.45 -0.86
N LEU A 200 -38.09 -1.73 -0.58
CA LEU A 200 -39.08 -2.81 -0.78
C LEU A 200 -40.30 -2.63 0.12
N GLU A 201 -40.07 -2.26 1.38
CA GLU A 201 -41.13 -1.99 2.36
C GLU A 201 -42.00 -0.80 1.94
N ASN A 202 -41.39 0.29 1.47
CA ASN A 202 -42.10 1.42 0.91
C ASN A 202 -42.94 1.04 -0.33
N ALA A 203 -42.35 0.30 -1.27
CA ALA A 203 -43.09 -0.18 -2.45
C ALA A 203 -44.29 -1.05 -2.06
N ASN A 204 -44.14 -1.91 -1.04
CA ASN A 204 -45.24 -2.69 -0.51
C ASN A 204 -46.35 -1.81 0.09
N THR A 205 -46.00 -0.73 0.81
CA THR A 205 -47.02 0.22 1.32
C THR A 205 -47.77 0.92 0.18
N GLU A 206 -47.07 1.33 -0.89
CA GLU A 206 -47.69 1.96 -2.07
C GLU A 206 -48.66 0.98 -2.76
N ILE A 207 -48.27 -0.29 -2.90
CA ILE A 207 -49.14 -1.34 -3.46
C ILE A 207 -50.42 -1.52 -2.61
N GLN A 208 -50.31 -1.50 -1.28
CA GLN A 208 -51.48 -1.61 -0.41
C GLN A 208 -52.42 -0.40 -0.55
N VAL A 209 -51.87 0.81 -0.68
CA VAL A 209 -52.66 2.02 -0.91
C VAL A 209 -53.38 1.93 -2.27
N LEU A 210 -52.69 1.50 -3.33
CA LEU A 210 -53.28 1.29 -4.65
C LEU A 210 -54.40 0.24 -4.60
N LYS A 211 -54.19 -0.85 -3.86
CA LYS A 211 -55.21 -1.89 -3.66
C LYS A 211 -56.46 -1.34 -2.98
N ALA A 212 -56.30 -0.58 -1.90
CA ALA A 212 -57.42 0.07 -1.21
C ALA A 212 -58.14 1.09 -2.11
N GLY A 213 -57.39 1.82 -2.94
CA GLY A 213 -57.95 2.72 -3.96
C GLY A 213 -58.80 1.96 -4.99
N LEU A 214 -58.32 0.80 -5.45
CA LEU A 214 -59.05 -0.04 -6.40
C LEU A 214 -60.33 -0.62 -5.78
N GLU A 215 -60.29 -1.07 -4.53
CA GLU A 215 -61.47 -1.54 -3.80
C GLU A 215 -62.52 -0.43 -3.64
N THR A 216 -62.06 0.80 -3.37
CA THR A 216 -62.95 1.97 -3.28
C THR A 216 -63.59 2.29 -4.64
N ALA A 217 -62.81 2.21 -5.73
CA ALA A 217 -63.33 2.40 -7.08
C ALA A 217 -64.37 1.33 -7.45
N ASP A 218 -64.13 0.06 -7.11
CA ASP A 218 -65.10 -1.02 -7.33
C ASP A 218 -66.42 -0.76 -6.56
N ALA A 219 -66.33 -0.30 -5.31
CA ALA A 219 -67.51 0.06 -4.53
C ALA A 219 -68.30 1.22 -5.18
N GLN A 220 -67.62 2.25 -5.69
CA GLN A 220 -68.25 3.35 -6.40
C GLN A 220 -68.94 2.87 -7.70
N VAL A 221 -68.31 1.99 -8.47
CA VAL A 221 -68.90 1.40 -9.67
C VAL A 221 -70.17 0.60 -9.33
N ARG A 222 -70.17 -0.17 -8.23
CA ARG A 222 -71.36 -0.90 -7.77
C ARG A 222 -72.51 0.04 -7.37
N LEU A 223 -72.21 1.15 -6.70
CA LEU A 223 -73.19 2.18 -6.34
C LEU A 223 -73.77 2.87 -7.58
N ALA A 224 -72.91 3.22 -8.54
CA ALA A 224 -73.34 3.81 -9.81
C ALA A 224 -74.25 2.84 -10.60
N ASN A 225 -73.89 1.56 -10.67
CA ASN A 225 -74.69 0.53 -11.32
C ASN A 225 -76.06 0.34 -10.63
N SER A 226 -76.10 0.38 -9.30
CA SER A 226 -77.37 0.31 -8.55
C SER A 226 -78.26 1.52 -8.81
N SER A 227 -77.65 2.71 -8.90
CA SER A 227 -78.36 3.95 -9.26
C SER A 227 -78.92 3.88 -10.67
N LEU A 228 -78.16 3.36 -11.64
CA LEU A 228 -78.60 3.12 -13.01
C LEU A 228 -79.80 2.16 -13.07
N LYS A 229 -79.77 1.07 -12.30
CA LYS A 229 -80.91 0.13 -12.20
C LYS A 229 -82.17 0.84 -11.69
N ASN A 230 -82.05 1.70 -10.68
CA ASN A 230 -83.17 2.48 -10.16
C ASN A 230 -83.72 3.46 -11.20
N VAL A 231 -82.85 4.18 -11.90
CA VAL A 231 -83.25 5.08 -13.00
C VAL A 231 -84.00 4.30 -14.09
N ASN A 232 -83.50 3.12 -14.48
CA ASN A 232 -84.20 2.26 -15.44
C ASN A 232 -85.60 1.82 -14.95
N ALA A 233 -85.74 1.48 -13.66
CA ALA A 233 -87.04 1.15 -13.09
C ALA A 233 -88.01 2.35 -13.16
N GLN A 234 -87.53 3.56 -12.85
CA GLN A 234 -88.32 4.79 -12.97
C GLN A 234 -88.74 5.08 -14.42
N ILE A 235 -87.84 4.87 -15.38
CA ILE A 235 -88.17 4.99 -16.82
C ILE A 235 -89.29 4.01 -17.21
N HIS A 236 -89.25 2.78 -16.71
CA HIS A 236 -90.33 1.80 -16.94
C HIS A 236 -91.67 2.27 -16.37
N VAL A 237 -91.69 2.82 -15.16
CA VAL A 237 -92.92 3.37 -14.55
C VAL A 237 -93.45 4.54 -15.38
N LEU A 238 -92.58 5.47 -15.80
CA LEU A 238 -92.97 6.60 -16.64
C LEU A 238 -93.55 6.15 -17.99
N ARG A 239 -93.02 5.08 -18.58
CA ARG A 239 -93.57 4.49 -19.80
C ARG A 239 -94.99 3.97 -19.59
N GLY A 240 -95.25 3.26 -18.50
CA GLY A 240 -96.60 2.81 -18.14
C GLY A 240 -97.59 3.96 -17.90
N ASN A 241 -97.13 5.06 -17.29
CA ASN A 241 -97.93 6.27 -17.13
C ASN A 241 -98.26 6.91 -18.49
N LEU A 242 -97.32 6.91 -19.43
CA LEU A 242 -97.55 7.42 -20.78
C LEU A 242 -98.60 6.60 -21.53
N ASP A 243 -98.59 5.27 -21.36
CA ASP A 243 -99.61 4.37 -21.92
C ASP A 243 -101.01 4.70 -21.34
N SER A 244 -101.10 4.95 -20.03
CA SER A 244 -102.36 5.39 -19.39
C SER A 244 -102.87 6.73 -19.92
N VAL A 245 -101.97 7.67 -20.23
CA VAL A 245 -102.35 8.95 -20.86
C VAL A 245 -102.87 8.75 -22.28
N ASN A 246 -102.30 7.79 -23.02
CA ASN A 246 -102.79 7.44 -24.35
C ASN A 246 -104.20 6.82 -24.29
N ASP A 247 -104.48 5.98 -23.28
CA ASP A 247 -105.82 5.43 -23.03
C ASP A 247 -106.85 6.52 -22.66
N LEU A 248 -106.48 7.46 -21.78
CA LEU A 248 -107.33 8.60 -21.44
C LEU A 248 -107.64 9.47 -22.67
N ARG A 249 -106.66 9.65 -23.57
CA ARG A 249 -106.88 10.37 -24.83
C ARG A 249 -107.87 9.61 -25.73
N ALA A 250 -107.81 8.28 -25.77
CA ALA A 250 -108.79 7.48 -26.50
C ALA A 250 -110.20 7.62 -25.90
N GLN A 251 -110.33 7.59 -24.58
CA GLN A 251 -111.61 7.80 -23.88
C GLN A 251 -112.19 9.21 -24.12
N GLN A 252 -111.36 10.25 -24.12
CA GLN A 252 -111.79 11.62 -24.45
C GLN A 252 -112.40 11.70 -25.87
N LYS A 253 -111.84 10.97 -26.83
CA LYS A 253 -112.35 10.92 -28.21
C LYS A 253 -113.73 10.25 -28.29
N VAL A 254 -113.96 9.20 -27.49
CA VAL A 254 -115.27 8.55 -27.36
C VAL A 254 -116.29 9.50 -26.74
N LEU A 255 -115.92 10.19 -25.64
CA LEU A 255 -116.81 11.13 -24.96
C LEU A 255 -117.27 12.27 -25.90
N ARG A 256 -116.35 12.78 -26.73
CA ARG A 256 -116.66 13.81 -27.73
C ARG A 256 -117.69 13.34 -28.75
N SER A 257 -117.56 12.09 -29.20
CA SER A 257 -118.52 11.48 -30.15
C SER A 257 -119.91 11.33 -29.53
N SER A 258 -119.98 10.97 -28.24
CA SER A 258 -121.26 10.91 -27.50
C SER A 258 -121.91 12.28 -27.30
N LEU A 259 -121.12 13.32 -27.05
CA LEU A 259 -121.63 14.70 -26.88
C LEU A 259 -122.23 15.25 -28.18
N GLU A 260 -121.59 14.95 -29.32
CA GLU A 260 -122.12 15.28 -30.65
C GLU A 260 -123.45 14.57 -30.93
N GLY A 261 -123.61 13.31 -30.48
CA GLY A 261 -124.88 12.58 -30.54
C GLY A 261 -126.00 13.19 -29.69
N ALA A 262 -125.69 13.63 -28.46
CA ALA A 262 -126.66 14.28 -27.58
C ALA A 262 -127.16 15.63 -28.14
N ALA A 263 -126.28 16.38 -28.82
CA ALA A 263 -126.65 17.63 -29.48
C ALA A 263 -127.64 17.41 -30.65
N ALA A 264 -127.53 16.30 -31.38
CA ALA A 264 -128.45 15.95 -32.46
C ALA A 264 -129.86 15.62 -31.95
N GLU A 265 -129.98 14.92 -30.81
CA GLU A 265 -131.28 14.61 -30.17
C GLU A 265 -131.98 15.87 -29.64
N MET A 266 -131.24 16.83 -29.07
CA MET A 266 -131.82 18.13 -28.66
C MET A 266 -132.42 18.91 -29.83
N GLN A 267 -131.82 18.85 -31.03
CA GLN A 267 -132.37 19.48 -32.23
C GLN A 267 -133.66 18.80 -32.71
N LYS A 268 -133.81 17.49 -32.48
CA LYS A 268 -135.01 16.72 -32.81
C LYS A 268 -136.18 17.10 -31.89
N LEU A 269 -135.93 17.20 -30.58
CA LEU A 269 -136.89 17.69 -29.58
C LEU A 269 -137.37 19.11 -29.87
N LYS A 270 -136.48 19.99 -30.36
CA LYS A 270 -136.82 21.36 -30.74
C LYS A 270 -137.83 21.43 -31.89
N ARG A 271 -137.80 20.49 -32.84
CA ARG A 271 -138.78 20.42 -33.95
C ARG A 271 -140.17 19.99 -33.46
N SER A 272 -140.26 19.01 -32.57
CA SER A 272 -141.55 18.59 -31.99
C SER A 272 -142.26 19.70 -31.21
N LEU A 273 -141.52 20.65 -30.63
CA LEU A 273 -142.14 21.78 -29.93
C LEU A 273 -142.75 22.83 -30.88
N GLN A 274 -142.33 22.87 -32.15
CA GLN A 274 -142.87 23.81 -33.14
C GLN A 274 -144.23 23.35 -33.70
N ASP A 275 -144.51 22.05 -33.71
CA ASP A 275 -145.78 21.49 -34.20
C ASP A 275 -146.97 21.75 -33.25
N THR A 276 -146.70 21.85 -31.94
CA THR A 276 -147.72 22.10 -30.90
C THR A 276 -148.28 23.54 -30.95
N ASN A 277 -147.56 24.49 -31.53
CA ASN A 277 -148.00 25.88 -31.67
C ASN A 277 -148.98 26.11 -32.84
N ALA A 278 -149.13 25.15 -33.77
CA ALA A 278 -150.07 25.26 -34.89
C ALA A 278 -151.52 24.97 -34.47
N LEU A 279 -151.74 24.10 -33.48
CA LEU A 279 -153.07 23.67 -33.00
C LEU A 279 -153.80 24.77 -32.19
N ASN A 280 -153.06 25.74 -31.63
CA ASN A 280 -153.59 26.83 -30.81
C ASN A 280 -154.32 27.92 -31.62
N SER A 281 -154.13 27.95 -32.94
CA SER A 281 -154.74 28.95 -33.84
C SER A 281 -156.18 28.63 -34.25
N GLN A 282 -156.64 27.38 -34.06
CA GLN A 282 -157.99 26.92 -34.39
C GLN A 282 -159.05 27.26 -33.32
N THR A 283 -158.62 27.51 -32.08
CA THR A 283 -159.49 27.81 -30.93
C THR A 283 -159.98 29.27 -30.91
N GLN A 284 -159.28 30.19 -31.57
CA GLN A 284 -159.57 31.62 -31.50
C GLN A 284 -160.75 32.11 -32.36
N THR A 285 -161.33 31.27 -33.24
CA THR A 285 -162.45 31.68 -34.11
C THR A 285 -163.83 31.63 -33.42
N PHE A 286 -163.95 30.93 -32.28
CA PHE A 286 -165.24 30.65 -31.62
C PHE A 286 -165.70 31.76 -30.65
N ILE A 287 -164.80 32.61 -30.15
CA ILE A 287 -165.09 33.55 -29.03
C ILE A 287 -165.71 34.88 -29.51
N LYS A 288 -165.80 35.14 -30.82
CA LYS A 288 -166.29 36.41 -31.38
C LYS A 288 -167.80 36.67 -31.18
N GLY A 289 -168.57 35.69 -30.68
CA GLY A 289 -170.02 35.81 -30.47
C GLY A 289 -170.47 36.40 -29.12
N SER A 290 -169.62 36.44 -28.09
CA SER A 290 -170.08 36.72 -26.70
C SER A 290 -169.78 38.13 -26.17
N LEU A 291 -169.29 39.05 -27.01
CA LEU A 291 -168.77 40.37 -26.63
C LEU A 291 -169.84 41.41 -26.24
N GLY A 292 -171.12 41.06 -26.13
CA GLY A 292 -172.20 41.97 -25.72
C GLY A 292 -172.25 42.23 -24.20
N ASN A 293 -171.65 41.36 -23.38
CA ASN A 293 -171.81 41.42 -21.91
C ASN A 293 -170.64 42.14 -21.20
N THR A 294 -169.58 42.49 -21.92
CA THR A 294 -168.29 42.98 -21.37
C THR A 294 -168.22 44.50 -21.17
N SER A 295 -169.33 45.22 -21.38
CA SER A 295 -169.35 46.69 -21.22
C SER A 295 -169.46 47.16 -19.77
N ALA A 296 -169.76 46.27 -18.80
CA ALA A 296 -169.96 46.62 -17.40
C ALA A 296 -168.70 46.46 -16.51
N GLU A 297 -167.72 45.64 -16.89
CA GLU A 297 -166.54 45.32 -16.07
C GLU A 297 -165.35 46.30 -16.23
N ILE A 298 -165.34 47.13 -17.29
CA ILE A 298 -164.23 48.04 -17.63
C ILE A 298 -164.08 49.22 -16.65
N GLN A 299 -165.09 49.54 -15.83
CA GLN A 299 -164.99 50.62 -14.85
C GLN A 299 -164.21 50.26 -13.58
N VAL A 300 -164.09 48.98 -13.21
CA VAL A 300 -163.41 48.54 -11.97
C VAL A 300 -161.89 48.43 -12.16
N LEU A 301 -161.42 48.09 -13.35
CA LEU A 301 -159.99 47.89 -13.67
C LEU A 301 -159.14 49.18 -13.63
N ARG A 302 -159.78 50.36 -13.66
CA ARG A 302 -159.08 51.65 -13.66
C ARG A 302 -158.42 51.98 -12.31
N GLY A 303 -159.02 51.54 -11.20
CA GLY A 303 -158.48 51.79 -9.85
C GLY A 303 -157.26 50.94 -9.47
N HIS A 304 -157.05 49.79 -10.13
CA HIS A 304 -155.89 48.94 -9.86
C HIS A 304 -154.61 49.41 -10.56
N LEU A 305 -154.72 50.17 -11.66
CA LEU A 305 -153.58 50.67 -12.44
C LEU A 305 -152.80 51.80 -11.73
N GLU A 306 -153.45 52.61 -10.89
CA GLU A 306 -152.76 53.68 -10.14
C GLU A 306 -151.85 53.13 -9.04
N ARG A 307 -152.23 52.02 -8.39
CA ARG A 307 -151.43 51.38 -7.33
C ARG A 307 -150.16 50.69 -7.85
N ALA A 308 -150.22 50.10 -9.05
CA ALA A 308 -149.07 49.48 -9.70
C ALA A 308 -148.00 50.51 -10.16
N GLY A 309 -148.41 51.76 -10.39
CA GLY A 309 -147.52 52.85 -10.78
C GLY A 309 -146.53 53.27 -9.69
N ASP A 310 -146.93 53.21 -8.42
CA ASP A 310 -146.08 53.63 -7.30
C ASP A 310 -145.06 52.55 -6.89
N GLU A 311 -145.42 51.26 -6.97
CA GLU A 311 -144.47 50.14 -6.76
C GLU A 311 -143.36 50.12 -7.83
N THR A 312 -143.71 50.47 -9.07
CA THR A 312 -142.74 50.55 -10.18
C THR A 312 -141.68 51.64 -9.94
N ARG A 313 -142.02 52.76 -9.27
CA ARG A 313 -141.07 53.83 -8.95
C ARG A 313 -140.12 53.46 -7.80
N LEU A 314 -140.59 52.66 -6.83
CA LEU A 314 -139.75 52.18 -5.72
C LEU A 314 -138.69 51.20 -6.22
N LEU A 315 -139.10 50.22 -7.05
CA LEU A 315 -138.21 49.25 -7.69
C LEU A 315 -137.12 49.89 -8.57
N LYS A 316 -137.45 50.99 -9.25
CA LYS A 316 -136.45 51.74 -10.05
C LYS A 316 -135.34 52.33 -9.18
N ARG A 317 -135.69 52.88 -8.01
CA ARG A 317 -134.72 53.46 -7.06
C ARG A 317 -133.80 52.39 -6.46
N ASP A 318 -134.36 51.24 -6.13
CA ASP A 318 -133.58 50.12 -5.59
C ASP A 318 -132.60 49.57 -6.65
N LEU A 319 -133.01 49.52 -7.92
CA LEU A 319 -132.15 49.08 -9.02
C LEU A 319 -130.97 50.05 -9.28
N GLU A 320 -131.21 51.36 -9.20
CA GLU A 320 -130.16 52.38 -9.31
C GLU A 320 -129.12 52.24 -8.17
N THR A 321 -129.57 51.91 -6.95
CA THR A 321 -128.70 51.67 -5.78
C THR A 321 -127.85 50.41 -5.95
N VAL A 322 -128.45 49.30 -6.41
CA VAL A 322 -127.73 48.04 -6.69
C VAL A 322 -126.69 48.24 -7.80
N THR A 323 -127.00 49.06 -8.80
CA THR A 323 -126.07 49.37 -9.90
C THR A 323 -124.84 50.12 -9.40
N ALA A 324 -125.01 51.12 -8.53
CA ALA A 324 -123.89 51.85 -7.92
C ALA A 324 -123.02 50.96 -7.01
N GLN A 325 -123.64 50.07 -6.23
CA GLN A 325 -122.90 49.07 -5.43
C GLN A 325 -122.12 48.10 -6.31
N THR A 326 -122.69 47.66 -7.43
CA THR A 326 -122.02 46.76 -8.38
C THR A 326 -120.79 47.43 -9.01
N GLN A 327 -120.88 48.71 -9.38
CA GLN A 327 -119.73 49.46 -9.90
C GLN A 327 -118.61 49.60 -8.86
N THR A 328 -118.97 49.82 -7.59
CA THR A 328 -117.99 49.90 -6.48
C THR A 328 -117.29 48.56 -6.25
N VAL A 329 -118.04 47.45 -6.28
CA VAL A 329 -117.46 46.10 -6.18
C VAL A 329 -116.55 45.79 -7.37
N ASN A 330 -116.95 46.19 -8.58
CA ASN A 330 -116.14 45.98 -9.79
C ASN A 330 -114.79 46.74 -9.70
N GLY A 331 -114.78 47.98 -9.22
CA GLY A 331 -113.54 48.72 -8.98
C GLY A 331 -112.62 48.06 -7.94
N ARG A 332 -113.18 47.47 -6.87
CA ARG A 332 -112.40 46.70 -5.88
C ARG A 332 -111.87 45.40 -6.45
N LEU A 333 -112.61 44.76 -7.36
CA LEU A 333 -112.17 43.53 -8.04
C LEU A 333 -111.02 43.82 -9.00
N GLU A 334 -111.11 44.91 -9.77
CA GLU A 334 -110.03 45.38 -10.66
C GLU A 334 -108.77 45.75 -9.86
N GLN A 335 -108.92 46.41 -8.70
CA GLN A 335 -107.80 46.69 -7.79
C GLN A 335 -107.16 45.40 -7.27
N THR A 336 -107.97 44.39 -6.93
CA THR A 336 -107.49 43.09 -6.44
C THR A 336 -106.73 42.34 -7.55
N ASP A 337 -107.23 42.39 -8.79
CA ASP A 337 -106.58 41.79 -9.95
C ASP A 337 -105.23 42.47 -10.25
N ALA A 338 -105.17 43.80 -10.15
CA ALA A 338 -103.92 44.55 -10.27
C ALA A 338 -102.89 44.15 -9.19
N GLN A 339 -103.31 43.99 -7.93
CA GLN A 339 -102.44 43.51 -6.85
C GLN A 339 -101.96 42.07 -7.10
N MET A 340 -102.82 41.20 -7.63
CA MET A 340 -102.47 39.81 -7.94
C MET A 340 -101.43 39.72 -9.07
N ARG A 341 -101.48 40.61 -10.07
CA ARG A 341 -100.45 40.71 -11.11
C ARG A 341 -99.10 41.16 -10.56
N VAL A 342 -99.07 42.13 -9.63
CA VAL A 342 -97.82 42.57 -8.98
C VAL A 342 -97.20 41.41 -8.17
N LEU A 343 -97.99 40.74 -7.34
CA LEU A 343 -97.55 39.55 -6.58
C LEU A 343 -97.01 38.44 -7.50
N LYS A 344 -97.65 38.24 -8.66
CA LYS A 344 -97.17 37.28 -9.66
C LYS A 344 -95.79 37.67 -10.21
N THR A 345 -95.56 38.94 -10.53
CA THR A 345 -94.24 39.41 -11.00
C THR A 345 -93.16 39.31 -9.92
N GLU A 346 -93.51 39.57 -8.65
CA GLU A 346 -92.59 39.38 -7.52
C GLU A 346 -92.24 37.90 -7.30
N LEU A 347 -93.21 37.00 -7.47
CA LEU A 347 -92.99 35.55 -7.38
C LEU A 347 -92.07 35.05 -8.51
N GLU A 348 -92.26 35.53 -9.74
CA GLU A 348 -91.40 35.22 -10.89
C GLU A 348 -89.96 35.74 -10.66
N SER A 349 -89.80 36.94 -10.11
CA SER A 349 -88.49 37.49 -9.71
C SER A 349 -87.81 36.63 -8.63
N THR A 350 -88.57 36.10 -7.67
CA THR A 350 -88.08 35.21 -6.62
C THR A 350 -87.58 33.86 -7.19
N ILE A 351 -88.28 33.31 -8.18
CA ILE A 351 -87.85 32.10 -8.90
C ILE A 351 -86.56 32.36 -9.67
N ALA A 352 -86.45 33.51 -10.34
CA ALA A 352 -85.24 33.91 -11.03
C ALA A 352 -84.05 34.06 -10.05
N LEU A 353 -84.26 34.65 -8.89
CA LEU A 353 -83.23 34.75 -7.84
C LEU A 353 -82.78 33.36 -7.34
N ARG A 354 -83.72 32.44 -7.12
CA ARG A 354 -83.42 31.05 -6.72
C ARG A 354 -82.53 30.34 -7.75
N SER A 355 -82.80 30.53 -9.04
CA SER A 355 -81.97 29.96 -10.11
C SER A 355 -80.52 30.50 -10.09
N LYS A 356 -80.35 31.80 -9.83
CA LYS A 356 -79.00 32.42 -9.70
C LYS A 356 -78.25 31.87 -8.48
N ILE A 357 -78.93 31.68 -7.35
CA ILE A 357 -78.33 31.06 -6.16
C ILE A 357 -77.88 29.63 -6.45
N GLN A 358 -78.66 28.87 -7.22
CA GLN A 358 -78.30 27.49 -7.59
C GLN A 358 -77.06 27.43 -8.50
N VAL A 359 -76.92 28.38 -9.43
CA VAL A 359 -75.69 28.54 -10.23
C VAL A 359 -74.51 28.90 -9.34
N LEU A 360 -74.70 29.80 -8.38
CA LEU A 360 -73.65 30.20 -7.43
C LEU A 360 -73.20 29.02 -6.55
N ASP A 361 -74.13 28.17 -6.10
CA ASP A 361 -73.82 26.94 -5.34
C ASP A 361 -72.98 25.97 -6.19
N GLY A 362 -73.31 25.83 -7.48
CA GLY A 362 -72.53 25.06 -8.44
C GLY A 362 -71.09 25.57 -8.59
N LEU A 363 -70.92 26.89 -8.73
CA LEU A 363 -69.60 27.52 -8.82
C LEU A 363 -68.80 27.34 -7.53
N LEU A 364 -69.44 27.48 -6.36
CA LEU A 364 -68.82 27.25 -5.05
C LEU A 364 -68.37 25.80 -4.87
N ARG A 365 -69.18 24.84 -5.31
CA ARG A 365 -68.81 23.42 -5.31
C ARG A 365 -67.60 23.16 -6.21
N ASN A 366 -67.60 23.74 -7.41
CA ASN A 366 -66.49 23.58 -8.36
C ASN A 366 -65.19 24.19 -7.81
N ALA A 367 -65.26 25.40 -7.25
CA ALA A 367 -64.12 26.05 -6.59
C ALA A 367 -63.60 25.22 -5.40
N SER A 368 -64.50 24.63 -4.59
CA SER A 368 -64.11 23.74 -3.50
C SER A 368 -63.38 22.48 -4.00
N GLN A 369 -63.85 21.91 -5.11
CA GLN A 369 -63.20 20.76 -5.75
C GLN A 369 -61.80 21.12 -6.28
N GLU A 370 -61.66 22.25 -6.96
CA GLU A 370 -60.37 22.74 -7.46
C GLU A 370 -59.39 22.99 -6.31
N ILE A 371 -59.83 23.58 -5.20
CA ILE A 371 -59.01 23.77 -4.00
C ILE A 371 -58.53 22.43 -3.42
N GLN A 372 -59.38 21.39 -3.41
CA GLN A 372 -58.97 20.06 -2.96
C GLN A 372 -57.95 19.42 -3.91
N THR A 373 -58.13 19.55 -5.23
CA THR A 373 -57.16 19.08 -6.22
C THR A 373 -55.82 19.80 -6.07
N LEU A 374 -55.83 21.12 -5.88
CA LEU A 374 -54.63 21.91 -5.56
C LEU A 374 -53.96 21.43 -4.27
N LYS A 375 -54.73 21.20 -3.22
CA LYS A 375 -54.22 20.69 -1.93
C LYS A 375 -53.58 19.31 -2.07
N GLN A 376 -54.13 18.45 -2.91
CA GLN A 376 -53.55 17.13 -3.18
C GLN A 376 -52.26 17.26 -4.01
N GLY A 377 -52.25 18.10 -5.06
CA GLY A 377 -51.03 18.40 -5.82
C GLY A 377 -49.91 19.01 -4.96
N MET A 378 -50.26 19.82 -3.95
CA MET A 378 -49.27 20.33 -2.97
C MET A 378 -48.63 19.22 -2.11
N LYS A 379 -49.32 18.10 -1.86
CA LYS A 379 -48.71 16.94 -1.18
C LYS A 379 -47.71 16.23 -2.10
N ASP A 380 -47.99 16.16 -3.40
CA ASP A 380 -47.08 15.57 -4.38
C ASP A 380 -45.80 16.40 -4.52
N VAL A 381 -45.89 17.73 -4.40
CA VAL A 381 -44.71 18.63 -4.32
C VAL A 381 -43.87 18.34 -3.07
N ALA A 382 -44.49 18.03 -1.92
CA ALA A 382 -43.75 17.65 -0.71
C ALA A 382 -43.02 16.30 -0.88
N ALA A 383 -43.64 15.32 -1.55
CA ALA A 383 -43.00 14.05 -1.90
C ALA A 383 -41.88 14.22 -2.94
N LEU A 384 -42.04 15.14 -3.90
CA LEU A 384 -40.97 15.48 -4.84
C LEU A 384 -39.80 16.17 -4.14
N ASN A 385 -40.08 17.02 -3.14
CA ASN A 385 -39.06 17.69 -2.34
C ASN A 385 -38.27 16.71 -1.47
N SER A 386 -38.93 15.69 -0.89
CA SER A 386 -38.22 14.63 -0.16
C SER A 386 -37.34 13.77 -1.08
N LYS A 387 -37.82 13.45 -2.29
CA LYS A 387 -37.01 12.79 -3.33
C LYS A 387 -35.81 13.64 -3.74
N THR A 388 -35.99 14.95 -3.91
CA THR A 388 -34.91 15.90 -4.24
C THR A 388 -33.83 15.90 -3.17
N ARG A 389 -34.20 16.03 -1.89
CA ARG A 389 -33.25 15.95 -0.76
C ARG A 389 -32.51 14.61 -0.67
N MET A 390 -33.19 13.51 -1.02
CA MET A 390 -32.56 12.20 -1.05
C MET A 390 -31.50 12.12 -2.15
N LEU A 391 -31.83 12.60 -3.35
CA LEU A 391 -30.90 12.67 -4.47
C LEU A 391 -29.67 13.54 -4.13
N GLU A 392 -29.91 14.64 -3.42
CA GLU A 392 -28.87 15.58 -2.99
C GLU A 392 -27.90 14.95 -1.98
N ARG A 393 -28.40 14.14 -1.03
CA ARG A 393 -27.56 13.34 -0.12
C ARG A 393 -26.75 12.28 -0.88
N ASN A 394 -27.40 11.53 -1.76
CA ASN A 394 -26.71 10.50 -2.57
C ASN A 394 -25.60 11.13 -3.43
N LEU A 395 -25.84 12.33 -3.97
CA LEU A 395 -24.84 13.06 -4.74
C LEU A 395 -23.65 13.52 -3.87
N GLN A 396 -23.90 13.95 -2.63
CA GLN A 396 -22.83 14.27 -1.69
C GLN A 396 -22.00 13.03 -1.32
N GLU A 397 -22.65 11.90 -1.08
CA GLU A 397 -22.00 10.63 -0.75
C GLU A 397 -21.14 10.13 -1.91
N ALA A 398 -21.68 10.16 -3.14
CA ALA A 398 -20.91 9.83 -4.34
C ALA A 398 -19.70 10.76 -4.54
N ARG A 399 -19.82 12.05 -4.22
CA ARG A 399 -18.68 12.98 -4.27
C ARG A 399 -17.61 12.65 -3.23
N ALA A 400 -18.00 12.26 -2.02
CA ALA A 400 -17.07 11.85 -0.99
C ALA A 400 -16.31 10.58 -1.41
N GLU A 401 -17.00 9.60 -1.98
CA GLU A 401 -16.35 8.37 -2.45
C GLU A 401 -15.39 8.61 -3.62
N VAL A 402 -15.74 9.50 -4.56
CA VAL A 402 -14.82 9.90 -5.63
C VAL A 402 -13.56 10.56 -5.08
N HIS A 403 -13.68 11.39 -4.03
CA HIS A 403 -12.52 11.96 -3.36
C HIS A 403 -11.66 10.88 -2.69
N ARG A 404 -12.28 9.91 -2.02
CA ARG A 404 -11.58 8.78 -1.37
C ARG A 404 -10.83 7.92 -2.39
N LEU A 405 -11.48 7.57 -3.50
CA LEU A 405 -10.86 6.82 -4.59
C LEU A 405 -9.70 7.58 -5.24
N LYS A 406 -9.77 8.91 -5.30
CA LYS A 406 -8.68 9.74 -5.82
C LYS A 406 -7.46 9.69 -4.90
N GLU A 407 -7.66 9.68 -3.58
CA GLU A 407 -6.58 9.53 -2.60
C GLU A 407 -5.96 8.13 -2.69
N ASP A 408 -6.79 7.08 -2.75
CA ASP A 408 -6.34 5.69 -2.92
C ASP A 408 -5.52 5.52 -4.24
N LEU A 409 -5.90 6.20 -5.32
CA LEU A 409 -5.16 6.19 -6.58
C LEU A 409 -3.77 6.81 -6.45
N GLU A 410 -3.65 7.96 -5.77
CA GLU A 410 -2.34 8.60 -5.55
C GLU A 410 -1.46 7.75 -4.63
N ASN A 411 -2.02 7.13 -3.60
CA ASN A 411 -1.30 6.17 -2.75
C ASN A 411 -0.79 4.96 -3.57
N THR A 412 -1.63 4.44 -4.48
CA THR A 412 -1.25 3.33 -5.37
C THR A 412 -0.12 3.72 -6.32
N LYS A 413 -0.13 4.93 -6.87
CA LYS A 413 0.98 5.45 -7.69
C LYS A 413 2.28 5.56 -6.89
N ALA A 414 2.21 6.07 -5.66
CA ALA A 414 3.37 6.17 -4.78
C ALA A 414 3.96 4.78 -4.45
N MET A 415 3.10 3.79 -4.19
CA MET A 415 3.54 2.41 -3.96
C MET A 415 4.18 1.80 -5.21
N THR A 416 3.61 2.05 -6.39
CA THR A 416 4.17 1.58 -7.67
C THR A 416 5.56 2.15 -7.93
N ALA A 417 5.78 3.43 -7.63
CA ALA A 417 7.10 4.06 -7.75
C ALA A 417 8.13 3.42 -6.80
N LYS A 418 7.76 3.13 -5.55
CA LYS A 418 8.63 2.43 -4.60
C LYS A 418 8.99 1.02 -5.08
N ILE A 419 8.03 0.27 -5.60
CA ILE A 419 8.28 -1.07 -6.16
C ILE A 419 9.28 -0.99 -7.32
N GLN A 420 9.17 0.02 -8.19
CA GLN A 420 10.15 0.22 -9.28
C GLN A 420 11.55 0.54 -8.75
N GLU A 421 11.66 1.34 -7.69
CA GLU A 421 12.94 1.65 -7.04
C GLU A 421 13.58 0.41 -6.39
N GLU A 422 12.79 -0.40 -5.68
CA GLU A 422 13.24 -1.67 -5.12
C GLU A 422 13.65 -2.68 -6.20
N GLN A 423 12.92 -2.74 -7.31
CA GLN A 423 13.28 -3.58 -8.46
C GLN A 423 14.63 -3.18 -9.06
N GLY A 424 14.89 -1.88 -9.25
CA GLY A 424 16.20 -1.39 -9.71
C GLY A 424 17.33 -1.71 -8.75
N SER A 425 17.07 -1.61 -7.44
CA SER A 425 18.02 -2.01 -6.40
C SER A 425 18.31 -3.52 -6.43
N LEU A 426 17.28 -4.35 -6.65
CA LEU A 426 17.42 -5.80 -6.76
C LEU A 426 18.22 -6.24 -8.00
N GLU A 427 18.02 -5.57 -9.14
CA GLU A 427 18.81 -5.80 -10.35
C GLU A 427 20.28 -5.45 -10.15
N THR A 428 20.56 -4.33 -9.46
CA THR A 428 21.92 -3.93 -9.10
C THR A 428 22.58 -4.97 -8.19
N LEU A 429 21.86 -5.47 -7.18
CA LEU A 429 22.34 -6.54 -6.30
C LEU A 429 22.59 -7.85 -7.06
N ARG A 430 21.73 -8.23 -8.01
CA ARG A 430 21.95 -9.40 -8.87
C ARG A 430 23.21 -9.26 -9.72
N ALA A 431 23.45 -8.10 -10.31
CA ALA A 431 24.67 -7.83 -11.08
C ALA A 431 25.93 -7.90 -10.21
N ALA A 432 25.87 -7.37 -8.99
CA ALA A 432 26.96 -7.45 -8.02
C ALA A 432 27.22 -8.91 -7.59
N SER A 433 26.18 -9.69 -7.31
CA SER A 433 26.30 -11.10 -6.94
C SER A 433 26.89 -11.94 -8.08
N ALA A 434 26.48 -11.71 -9.33
CA ALA A 434 27.05 -12.38 -10.49
C ALA A 434 28.54 -12.05 -10.66
N SER A 435 28.93 -10.80 -10.43
CA SER A 435 30.33 -10.36 -10.45
C SER A 435 31.16 -11.03 -9.34
N GLN A 436 30.58 -11.15 -8.14
CA GLN A 436 31.19 -11.84 -7.01
C GLN A 436 31.42 -13.33 -7.30
N GLU A 437 30.44 -14.02 -7.87
CA GLU A 437 30.62 -15.43 -8.28
C GLU A 437 31.74 -15.60 -9.29
N GLN A 438 31.83 -14.69 -10.27
CA GLN A 438 32.87 -14.74 -11.29
C GLN A 438 34.26 -14.51 -10.70
N LEU A 439 34.38 -13.57 -9.75
CA LEU A 439 35.62 -13.36 -9.02
C LEU A 439 36.01 -14.63 -8.25
N GLN A 440 35.06 -15.26 -7.57
CA GLN A 440 35.31 -16.48 -6.80
C GLN A 440 35.71 -17.66 -7.70
N ARG A 441 35.10 -17.82 -8.88
CA ARG A 441 35.53 -18.80 -9.89
C ARG A 441 36.97 -18.55 -10.34
N THR A 442 37.31 -17.30 -10.62
CA THR A 442 38.67 -16.91 -11.07
C THR A 442 39.71 -17.14 -9.96
N GLN A 443 39.39 -16.78 -8.72
CA GLN A 443 40.24 -17.03 -7.55
C GLN A 443 40.47 -18.53 -7.33
N ASN A 444 39.42 -19.35 -7.46
CA ASN A 444 39.55 -20.80 -7.35
C ASN A 444 40.43 -21.38 -8.47
N GLN A 445 40.29 -20.92 -9.71
CA GLN A 445 41.16 -21.33 -10.82
C GLN A 445 42.63 -20.94 -10.58
N LEU A 446 42.87 -19.72 -10.11
CA LEU A 446 44.22 -19.24 -9.76
C LEU A 446 44.83 -20.10 -8.65
N LEU A 447 44.06 -20.42 -7.60
CA LEU A 447 44.51 -21.27 -6.51
C LEU A 447 44.90 -22.67 -7.00
N GLN A 448 44.12 -23.26 -7.92
CA GLN A 448 44.44 -24.55 -8.54
C GLN A 448 45.78 -24.51 -9.29
N LEU A 449 46.04 -23.46 -10.07
CA LEU A 449 47.32 -23.32 -10.77
C LEU A 449 48.48 -23.15 -9.79
N ILE A 450 48.32 -22.37 -8.72
CA ILE A 450 49.35 -22.22 -7.69
C ILE A 450 49.65 -23.57 -6.99
N LEU A 451 48.61 -24.36 -6.67
CA LEU A 451 48.76 -25.70 -6.08
C LEU A 451 49.47 -26.68 -7.03
N GLN A 452 49.35 -26.50 -8.35
CA GLN A 452 50.09 -27.26 -9.36
C GLN A 452 51.54 -26.78 -9.54
N GLY A 453 52.00 -25.81 -8.74
CA GLY A 453 53.38 -25.34 -8.72
C GLY A 453 53.65 -24.07 -9.54
N TRP A 454 52.62 -23.44 -10.12
CA TRP A 454 52.77 -22.16 -10.80
C TRP A 454 53.04 -21.03 -9.79
N LYS A 455 53.82 -20.04 -10.19
CA LYS A 455 54.14 -18.85 -9.40
C LYS A 455 53.46 -17.64 -10.02
N SER A 456 52.85 -16.79 -9.19
CA SER A 456 52.19 -15.57 -9.65
C SER A 456 53.08 -14.36 -9.43
N TYR A 457 53.21 -13.52 -10.46
CA TYR A 457 53.89 -12.23 -10.35
C TYR A 457 53.25 -11.21 -11.31
N SER A 458 52.91 -10.03 -10.77
CA SER A 458 52.39 -8.88 -11.52
C SER A 458 51.25 -9.19 -12.51
N GLY A 459 50.32 -10.08 -12.13
CA GLY A 459 49.18 -10.47 -12.98
C GLY A 459 49.46 -11.61 -13.96
N SER A 460 50.70 -12.10 -14.04
CA SER A 460 51.12 -13.24 -14.87
C SER A 460 51.41 -14.48 -14.01
N LEU A 461 51.25 -15.66 -14.61
CA LEU A 461 51.58 -16.95 -14.01
C LEU A 461 52.78 -17.59 -14.71
N TYR A 462 53.73 -18.08 -13.91
CA TYR A 462 55.01 -18.62 -14.34
C TYR A 462 55.15 -20.07 -13.90
N TYR A 463 55.60 -20.93 -14.82
CA TYR A 463 55.89 -22.33 -14.55
C TYR A 463 57.36 -22.63 -14.77
N PHE A 464 58.02 -23.13 -13.71
CA PHE A 464 59.43 -23.52 -13.75
C PHE A 464 59.53 -25.03 -13.97
N SER A 465 59.82 -25.44 -15.20
CA SER A 465 59.90 -26.86 -15.57
C SER A 465 61.08 -27.56 -14.87
N LEU A 466 60.81 -28.71 -14.27
CA LEU A 466 61.84 -29.61 -13.73
C LEU A 466 62.51 -30.47 -14.83
N SER A 467 61.89 -30.56 -16.01
CA SER A 467 62.37 -31.35 -17.14
C SER A 467 63.13 -30.49 -18.15
N LYS A 468 64.29 -30.97 -18.61
CA LYS A 468 65.07 -30.32 -19.66
C LYS A 468 64.48 -30.65 -21.04
N LYS A 469 64.38 -29.64 -21.90
CA LYS A 469 63.84 -29.70 -23.26
C LYS A 469 64.67 -28.80 -24.17
N THR A 470 64.62 -29.03 -25.47
CA THR A 470 65.08 -28.01 -26.44
C THR A 470 64.17 -26.78 -26.37
N TRP A 471 64.62 -25.62 -26.88
CA TRP A 471 63.80 -24.41 -26.86
C TRP A 471 62.44 -24.62 -27.55
N GLN A 472 62.43 -25.28 -28.71
CA GLN A 472 61.22 -25.56 -29.48
C GLN A 472 60.26 -26.51 -28.74
N GLU A 473 60.77 -27.58 -28.12
CA GLU A 473 59.96 -28.50 -27.31
C GLU A 473 59.44 -27.83 -26.03
N ALA A 474 60.21 -26.90 -25.45
CA ALA A 474 59.81 -26.14 -24.28
C ALA A 474 58.66 -25.18 -24.63
N GLU A 475 58.75 -24.48 -25.76
CA GLU A 475 57.68 -23.62 -26.26
C GLU A 475 56.41 -24.42 -26.58
N GLN A 476 56.54 -25.56 -27.29
CA GLN A 476 55.39 -26.44 -27.55
C GLN A 476 54.73 -26.94 -26.26
N PHE A 477 55.52 -27.25 -25.22
CA PHE A 477 54.99 -27.62 -23.92
C PHE A 477 54.25 -26.47 -23.25
N CYS A 478 54.80 -25.25 -23.28
CA CYS A 478 54.11 -24.06 -22.76
C CYS A 478 52.79 -23.83 -23.50
N VAL A 479 52.79 -23.90 -24.84
CA VAL A 479 51.58 -23.73 -25.67
C VAL A 479 50.54 -24.80 -25.37
N SER A 480 50.96 -26.06 -25.14
CA SER A 480 50.04 -27.14 -24.73
C SER A 480 49.36 -26.89 -23.38
N ARG A 481 49.92 -25.99 -22.56
CA ARG A 481 49.36 -25.54 -21.28
C ARG A 481 48.68 -24.17 -21.37
N GLY A 482 48.48 -23.65 -22.58
CA GLY A 482 47.88 -22.33 -22.79
C GLY A 482 48.78 -21.17 -22.38
N ALA A 483 50.10 -21.37 -22.39
CA ALA A 483 51.11 -20.37 -22.04
C ALA A 483 52.19 -20.29 -23.13
N HIS A 484 53.16 -19.39 -22.95
CA HIS A 484 54.35 -19.28 -23.79
C HIS A 484 55.60 -19.29 -22.90
N LEU A 485 56.77 -19.53 -23.46
CA LEU A 485 58.02 -19.25 -22.76
C LEU A 485 58.06 -17.76 -22.36
N ALA A 486 58.46 -17.50 -21.11
CA ALA A 486 58.33 -16.19 -20.49
C ALA A 486 59.08 -15.09 -21.25
N SER A 487 58.41 -13.96 -21.47
CA SER A 487 59.07 -12.70 -21.80
C SER A 487 59.59 -12.01 -20.55
N VAL A 488 60.49 -11.05 -20.73
CA VAL A 488 61.01 -10.20 -19.64
C VAL A 488 60.87 -8.76 -20.07
N THR A 489 60.00 -8.04 -19.36
CA THR A 489 59.56 -6.67 -19.71
C THR A 489 59.97 -5.63 -18.67
N SER A 490 60.27 -6.06 -17.43
CA SER A 490 60.74 -5.18 -16.35
C SER A 490 61.91 -5.78 -15.56
N GLU A 491 62.63 -4.91 -14.83
CA GLU A 491 63.76 -5.32 -13.98
C GLU A 491 63.27 -6.14 -12.77
N GLU A 492 62.08 -5.81 -12.27
CA GLU A 492 61.44 -6.51 -11.16
C GLU A 492 60.95 -7.90 -11.58
N GLU A 493 60.43 -8.05 -12.81
CA GLU A 493 60.12 -9.36 -13.41
C GLU A 493 61.38 -10.20 -13.58
N GLN A 494 62.46 -9.61 -14.07
CA GLN A 494 63.76 -10.27 -14.18
C GLN A 494 64.28 -10.74 -12.80
N ALA A 495 64.22 -9.89 -11.78
CA ALA A 495 64.61 -10.25 -10.42
C ALA A 495 63.74 -11.39 -9.83
N PHE A 496 62.43 -11.34 -10.09
CA PHE A 496 61.51 -12.42 -9.72
C PHE A 496 61.89 -13.75 -10.38
N LEU A 497 62.17 -13.77 -11.69
CA LEU A 497 62.59 -14.98 -12.39
C LEU A 497 63.90 -15.53 -11.81
N ILE A 498 64.90 -14.66 -11.58
CA ILE A 498 66.20 -15.05 -11.01
C ILE A 498 66.06 -15.72 -9.65
N GLN A 499 65.13 -15.26 -8.80
CA GLN A 499 64.87 -15.85 -7.49
C GLN A 499 64.56 -17.36 -7.58
N PHE A 500 63.82 -17.77 -8.61
CA PHE A 500 63.39 -19.17 -8.79
C PHE A 500 64.31 -19.99 -9.71
N THR A 501 65.23 -19.35 -10.44
CA THR A 501 66.16 -20.03 -11.36
C THR A 501 67.61 -20.08 -10.88
N SER A 502 67.93 -19.52 -9.70
CA SER A 502 69.31 -19.30 -9.22
C SER A 502 70.24 -20.52 -9.17
N ALA A 503 69.72 -21.75 -9.29
CA ALA A 503 70.50 -22.99 -9.33
C ALA A 503 70.51 -23.72 -10.69
N SER A 504 69.77 -23.25 -11.71
CA SER A 504 69.64 -23.94 -12.99
C SER A 504 69.24 -23.03 -14.17
N TYR A 505 69.77 -23.33 -15.36
CA TYR A 505 69.39 -22.65 -16.60
C TYR A 505 67.99 -23.05 -17.04
N HIS A 506 67.18 -22.05 -17.37
CA HIS A 506 65.82 -22.20 -17.89
C HIS A 506 65.69 -21.48 -19.23
N TRP A 507 64.91 -22.04 -20.15
CA TRP A 507 64.55 -21.35 -21.39
C TRP A 507 63.57 -20.22 -21.10
N ILE A 508 63.77 -19.10 -21.79
CA ILE A 508 62.85 -17.97 -21.87
C ILE A 508 62.41 -17.78 -23.33
N GLY A 509 61.41 -16.95 -23.58
CA GLY A 509 60.78 -16.80 -24.89
C GLY A 509 61.60 -16.05 -25.93
N LEU A 510 62.85 -15.68 -25.62
CA LEU A 510 63.70 -14.90 -26.51
C LEU A 510 64.21 -15.76 -27.67
N THR A 511 63.96 -15.34 -28.91
CA THR A 511 64.32 -16.09 -30.12
C THR A 511 64.66 -15.16 -31.28
N ASP A 512 65.56 -15.59 -32.16
CA ASP A 512 65.92 -14.96 -33.43
C ASP A 512 65.65 -15.88 -34.64
N SER A 513 64.83 -16.92 -34.44
CA SER A 513 64.59 -18.00 -35.39
C SER A 513 64.00 -17.57 -36.74
N ASP A 514 63.32 -16.42 -36.82
CA ASP A 514 62.77 -15.89 -38.07
C ASP A 514 63.82 -15.18 -38.93
N LEU A 515 64.71 -14.41 -38.29
CA LEU A 515 65.75 -13.63 -38.96
C LEU A 515 66.93 -13.44 -38.00
N GLN A 516 68.07 -14.03 -38.38
CA GLN A 516 69.28 -14.03 -37.56
C GLN A 516 69.68 -12.60 -37.16
N GLY A 517 69.85 -12.37 -35.86
CA GLY A 517 70.18 -11.06 -35.28
C GLY A 517 68.99 -10.17 -34.94
N PHE A 518 67.75 -10.57 -35.25
CA PHE A 518 66.53 -9.86 -34.86
C PHE A 518 65.79 -10.63 -33.76
N TRP A 519 66.05 -10.23 -32.52
CA TRP A 519 65.44 -10.84 -31.34
C TRP A 519 63.97 -10.45 -31.18
N ARG A 520 63.14 -11.43 -30.84
CA ARG A 520 61.73 -11.26 -30.48
C ARG A 520 61.32 -12.19 -29.34
N TRP A 521 60.19 -11.90 -28.71
CA TRP A 521 59.58 -12.79 -27.73
C TRP A 521 58.55 -13.73 -28.41
N ALA A 522 58.54 -15.00 -28.01
CA ALA A 522 57.65 -16.03 -28.54
C ALA A 522 56.16 -15.77 -28.25
N ASP A 523 55.86 -15.06 -27.16
CA ASP A 523 54.51 -14.64 -26.75
C ASP A 523 53.97 -13.43 -27.54
N GLY A 524 54.78 -12.86 -28.44
CA GLY A 524 54.42 -11.68 -29.23
C GLY A 524 54.67 -10.33 -28.53
N THR A 525 55.23 -10.34 -27.31
CA THR A 525 55.59 -9.12 -26.60
C THR A 525 56.65 -8.32 -27.38
N PRO A 526 56.52 -6.98 -27.51
CA PRO A 526 57.51 -6.17 -28.21
C PRO A 526 58.90 -6.28 -27.57
N PHE A 527 59.92 -6.58 -28.37
CA PHE A 527 61.31 -6.61 -27.92
C PHE A 527 61.91 -5.19 -27.90
N ASN A 528 62.52 -4.80 -26.79
CA ASN A 528 63.18 -3.49 -26.64
C ASN A 528 64.70 -3.66 -26.60
N SER A 529 65.36 -3.35 -27.72
CA SER A 529 66.82 -3.43 -27.87
C SER A 529 67.60 -2.39 -27.05
N ALA A 530 66.98 -1.31 -26.59
CA ALA A 530 67.65 -0.28 -25.80
C ALA A 530 67.86 -0.68 -24.32
N ARG A 531 67.10 -1.68 -23.83
CA ARG A 531 67.20 -2.21 -22.46
C ARG A 531 67.93 -3.56 -22.39
N SER A 532 68.43 -4.04 -23.52
CA SER A 532 69.12 -5.32 -23.66
C SER A 532 70.48 -5.10 -24.32
N SER A 533 71.57 -5.20 -23.55
CA SER A 533 72.92 -5.20 -24.12
C SER A 533 73.40 -6.64 -24.29
N ALA A 534 73.92 -6.95 -25.47
CA ALA A 534 74.64 -8.18 -25.78
C ALA A 534 75.99 -8.26 -25.06
#